data_AF-A0A9W9ZB37-F1
#
_entry.id   AF-A0A9W9ZB37-F1
#
_cell.length_a   1.000
_cell.length_b   1.000
_cell.length_c   1.000
_cell.angle_alpha   90.00
_cell.angle_beta   90.00
_cell.angle_gamma   90.00
#
_symmetry.space_group_name_H-M   'P 1'
#
loop_
_entity.id
_entity.type
_entity.pdbx_description
1 polymer ?
#
loop_
_entity_poly.entity_id
_entity_poly.type
_entity_poly.pdbx_seq_one_letter_code
_entity_poly.pdbx_strand_id
1 'polypeptide(L)'
;MFGGFHDDRGTSDKLTISILRAIQNQNEPIHLCSACVTDFNDTVEKGLHKPIIYGIGINVQDGQIYPATFLDKGPDEWIRHARIYGGVRGMVEIYNSTYKELRIMPYDYRHGMRPVDMQFFRDAPDEFILQNLSTSPHCEPPDFVSITRATLDHILAHPKPLITVFSEGKPRVYRRLDGVEHWTRINS
;
A
#
# COMPACT_ATOMS: atom_id res chain seq x y z
N MET A 1 0.60 3.24 -16.89
CA MET A 1 0.86 2.09 -16.00
C MET A 1 2.35 2.10 -15.66
N PHE A 2 2.70 1.99 -14.39
CA PHE A 2 4.09 2.02 -13.92
C PHE A 2 4.27 0.96 -12.82
N GLY A 3 5.42 0.30 -12.79
CA GLY A 3 5.79 -0.64 -11.73
C GLY A 3 5.91 -2.10 -12.18
N GLY A 4 6.24 -2.97 -11.22
CA GLY A 4 6.67 -4.34 -11.53
C GLY A 4 8.07 -4.37 -12.15
N PHE A 5 8.61 -5.56 -12.30
CA PHE A 5 9.92 -5.82 -12.92
C PHE A 5 9.94 -7.29 -13.38
N HIS A 6 11.08 -7.80 -13.84
CA HIS A 6 11.21 -9.21 -14.18
C HIS A 6 11.37 -10.07 -12.90
N ASP A 7 10.28 -10.27 -12.16
CA ASP A 7 10.31 -11.01 -10.90
C ASP A 7 10.26 -12.54 -11.10
N ASP A 8 10.99 -13.28 -10.27
CA ASP A 8 11.13 -14.75 -10.32
C ASP A 8 9.79 -15.51 -10.26
N ARG A 9 8.74 -14.89 -9.72
CA ARG A 9 7.41 -15.50 -9.56
C ARG A 9 6.47 -15.21 -10.75
N GLY A 10 6.90 -14.38 -11.69
CA GLY A 10 6.11 -13.87 -12.82
C GLY A 10 4.87 -13.10 -12.38
N THR A 11 4.92 -12.47 -11.21
CA THR A 11 3.79 -11.77 -10.59
C THR A 11 3.48 -10.48 -11.34
N SER A 12 4.52 -9.74 -11.70
CA SER A 12 4.43 -8.46 -12.42
C SER A 12 3.78 -8.64 -13.78
N ASP A 13 4.15 -9.69 -14.52
CA ASP A 13 3.57 -10.02 -15.82
C ASP A 13 2.09 -10.39 -15.70
N LYS A 14 1.75 -11.30 -14.78
CA LYS A 14 0.37 -11.72 -14.53
C LYS A 14 -0.52 -10.54 -14.16
N LEU A 15 -0.03 -9.64 -13.29
CA LEU A 15 -0.75 -8.46 -12.87
C LEU A 15 -0.93 -7.46 -14.03
N THR A 16 0.14 -7.21 -14.80
CA THR A 16 0.10 -6.31 -15.96
C THR A 16 -0.92 -6.79 -17.00
N ILE A 17 -0.91 -8.07 -17.34
CA ILE A 17 -1.87 -8.67 -18.27
C ILE A 17 -3.30 -8.57 -17.71
N SER A 18 -3.49 -8.83 -16.41
CA SER A 18 -4.82 -8.73 -15.77
C SER A 18 -5.37 -7.30 -15.84
N ILE A 19 -4.54 -6.29 -15.59
CA ILE A 19 -4.94 -4.88 -15.66
C ILE A 19 -5.27 -4.49 -17.09
N LEU A 20 -4.41 -4.84 -18.07
CA LEU A 20 -4.65 -4.51 -19.48
C LEU A 20 -5.93 -5.16 -20.01
N ARG A 21 -6.22 -6.42 -19.65
CA ARG A 21 -7.47 -7.09 -20.00
C ARG A 21 -8.69 -6.39 -19.39
N ALA A 22 -8.60 -5.99 -18.12
CA ALA A 22 -9.70 -5.28 -17.47
C ALA A 22 -9.99 -3.93 -18.13
N ILE A 23 -8.94 -3.20 -18.54
CA ILE A 23 -9.05 -1.93 -19.28
C ILE A 23 -9.62 -2.15 -20.69
N GLN A 24 -9.12 -3.14 -21.42
CA GLN A 24 -9.57 -3.45 -22.78
C GLN A 24 -11.06 -3.81 -22.85
N ASN A 25 -11.61 -4.38 -21.77
CA ASN A 25 -13.00 -4.82 -21.69
C ASN A 25 -13.98 -3.70 -21.26
N GLN A 26 -13.52 -2.46 -21.09
CA GLN A 26 -14.42 -1.32 -20.84
C GLN A 26 -15.14 -0.90 -22.13
N ASN A 27 -16.34 -0.35 -22.00
CA ASN A 27 -17.10 0.14 -23.16
C ASN A 27 -16.57 1.50 -23.65
N GLU A 28 -16.00 2.27 -22.74
CA GLU A 28 -15.41 3.56 -23.01
C GLU A 28 -14.05 3.41 -23.69
N PRO A 29 -13.72 4.28 -24.68
CA PRO A 29 -12.39 4.28 -25.27
C PRO A 29 -11.36 4.75 -24.23
N ILE A 30 -10.42 3.86 -23.89
CA ILE A 30 -9.30 4.18 -22.99
C ILE A 30 -7.99 4.17 -23.78
N HIS A 31 -7.32 5.32 -23.84
CA HIS A 31 -6.04 5.46 -24.51
C HIS A 31 -4.89 5.13 -23.56
N LEU A 32 -4.04 4.17 -23.93
CA LEU A 32 -2.81 3.88 -23.20
C LEU A 32 -1.74 4.92 -23.55
N CYS A 33 -1.61 5.95 -22.71
CA CYS A 33 -0.64 7.03 -22.94
C CYS A 33 0.77 6.73 -22.43
N SER A 34 0.92 5.88 -21.41
CA SER A 34 2.23 5.54 -20.84
C SER A 34 2.20 4.15 -20.20
N ALA A 35 3.23 3.34 -20.48
CA ALA A 35 3.45 2.03 -19.89
C ALA A 35 4.95 1.81 -19.65
N CYS A 36 5.38 1.82 -18.40
CA CYS A 36 6.72 1.43 -17.96
C CYS A 36 6.56 0.36 -16.88
N VAL A 37 6.34 -0.86 -17.33
CA VAL A 37 6.01 -2.02 -16.48
C VAL A 37 6.87 -3.21 -16.85
N THR A 38 7.00 -4.17 -15.93
CA THR A 38 7.70 -5.45 -16.15
C THR A 38 9.10 -5.23 -16.72
N ASP A 39 9.41 -5.78 -17.90
CA ASP A 39 10.72 -5.68 -18.56
C ASP A 39 11.12 -4.21 -18.83
N PHE A 40 10.17 -3.32 -19.11
CA PHE A 40 10.46 -1.90 -19.34
C PHE A 40 10.85 -1.15 -18.06
N ASN A 41 10.50 -1.71 -16.91
CA ASN A 41 10.86 -1.18 -15.61
C ASN A 41 11.93 -2.03 -14.92
N ASP A 42 12.59 -2.96 -15.62
CA ASP A 42 13.56 -3.89 -15.04
C ASP A 42 15.00 -3.41 -15.20
N THR A 43 15.83 -3.68 -14.20
CA THR A 43 17.27 -3.60 -14.31
C THR A 43 17.93 -4.72 -13.50
N VAL A 44 19.15 -5.09 -13.87
CA VAL A 44 19.90 -6.17 -13.19
C VAL A 44 21.07 -5.56 -12.42
N GLU A 45 21.09 -5.74 -11.11
CA GLU A 45 22.23 -5.37 -10.26
C GLU A 45 22.76 -6.61 -9.55
N LYS A 46 24.06 -6.90 -9.69
CA LYS A 46 24.73 -8.07 -9.08
C LYS A 46 24.02 -9.40 -9.41
N GLY A 47 23.45 -9.50 -10.61
CA GLY A 47 22.71 -10.68 -11.07
C GLY A 47 21.29 -10.80 -10.54
N LEU A 48 20.79 -9.80 -9.79
CA LEU A 48 19.40 -9.76 -9.31
C LEU A 48 18.59 -8.73 -10.09
N HIS A 49 17.43 -9.15 -10.55
CA HIS A 49 16.43 -8.28 -11.17
C HIS A 49 15.78 -7.37 -10.12
N LYS A 50 15.58 -6.10 -10.46
CA LYS A 50 14.94 -5.10 -9.60
C LYS A 50 14.21 -4.04 -10.43
N PRO A 51 13.17 -3.39 -9.87
CA PRO A 51 12.52 -2.30 -10.58
C PRO A 51 13.41 -1.05 -10.65
N ILE A 52 13.31 -0.30 -11.75
CA ILE A 52 13.93 1.02 -11.94
C ILE A 52 13.09 2.07 -11.20
N ILE A 53 11.77 2.07 -11.40
CA ILE A 53 10.81 2.99 -10.79
C ILE A 53 10.03 2.25 -9.69
N TYR A 54 10.18 2.71 -8.45
CA TYR A 54 9.45 2.22 -7.27
C TYR A 54 8.21 3.05 -6.94
N GLY A 55 8.20 4.32 -7.34
CA GLY A 55 7.14 5.27 -7.03
C GLY A 55 7.07 6.39 -8.06
N ILE A 56 5.87 6.92 -8.25
CA ILE A 56 5.58 8.04 -9.15
C ILE A 56 4.77 9.10 -8.42
N GLY A 57 4.99 10.36 -8.78
CA GLY A 57 4.11 11.49 -8.51
C GLY A 57 3.31 11.84 -9.76
N ILE A 58 2.08 12.33 -9.55
CA ILE A 58 1.25 12.90 -10.61
C ILE A 58 0.80 14.28 -10.15
N ASN A 59 1.14 15.31 -10.91
CA ASN A 59 0.59 16.64 -10.69
C ASN A 59 -0.84 16.69 -11.24
N VAL A 60 -1.81 16.90 -10.36
CA VAL A 60 -3.24 16.91 -10.72
C VAL A 60 -3.64 18.13 -11.57
N GLN A 61 -2.83 19.19 -11.60
CA GLN A 61 -3.14 20.41 -12.34
C GLN A 61 -2.85 20.28 -13.84
N ASP A 62 -1.75 19.64 -14.19
CA ASP A 62 -1.24 19.55 -15.57
C ASP A 62 -1.08 18.12 -16.08
N GLY A 63 -1.27 17.11 -15.21
CA GLY A 63 -1.13 15.70 -15.56
C GLY A 63 0.32 15.22 -15.67
N GLN A 64 1.31 16.02 -15.28
CA GLN A 64 2.72 15.62 -15.37
C GLN A 64 3.00 14.42 -14.45
N ILE A 65 3.64 13.39 -15.01
CA ILE A 65 4.07 12.18 -14.31
C ILE A 65 5.59 12.20 -14.15
N TYR A 66 6.08 11.92 -12.94
CA TYR A 66 7.52 11.89 -12.65
C TYR A 66 7.86 10.83 -11.60
N PRO A 67 9.07 10.24 -11.62
CA PRO A 67 9.54 9.36 -10.54
C PRO A 67 9.59 10.10 -9.20
N ALA A 68 9.13 9.46 -8.12
CA ALA A 68 9.08 10.09 -6.81
C ALA A 68 9.33 9.08 -5.68
N THR A 69 9.84 9.59 -4.55
CA THR A 69 9.99 8.85 -3.30
C THR A 69 9.33 9.66 -2.18
N PHE A 70 8.51 9.00 -1.37
CA PHE A 70 7.73 9.66 -0.31
C PHE A 70 8.21 9.17 1.05
N LEU A 71 8.82 10.08 1.82
CA LEU A 71 9.27 9.80 3.18
C LEU A 71 8.10 9.89 4.18
N ASP A 72 7.23 10.91 4.02
CA ASP A 72 5.98 11.00 4.76
C ASP A 72 4.87 10.30 3.97
N LYS A 73 4.51 9.10 4.44
CA LYS A 73 3.43 8.28 3.90
C LYS A 73 2.15 8.41 4.71
N GLY A 74 2.10 9.29 5.71
CA GLY A 74 1.01 9.44 6.67
C GLY A 74 -0.28 10.03 6.10
N PRO A 75 -1.33 10.18 6.93
CA PRO A 75 -1.41 9.81 8.34
C PRO A 75 -1.73 8.32 8.53
N ASP A 76 -1.66 7.84 9.78
CA ASP A 76 -2.16 6.51 10.19
C ASP A 76 -1.62 5.35 9.33
N GLU A 77 -0.34 5.39 9.00
CA GLU A 77 0.30 4.41 8.10
C GLU A 77 0.12 2.96 8.58
N TRP A 78 0.45 2.66 9.83
CA TRP A 78 0.27 1.32 10.40
C TRP A 78 -1.20 0.91 10.52
N ILE A 79 -2.14 1.84 10.74
CA ILE A 79 -3.58 1.54 10.72
C ILE A 79 -4.01 1.16 9.30
N ARG A 80 -3.50 1.83 8.26
CA ARG A 80 -3.79 1.45 6.88
C ARG A 80 -3.14 0.13 6.50
N HIS A 81 -1.90 -0.13 6.93
CA HIS A 81 -1.23 -1.42 6.73
C HIS A 81 -1.91 -2.56 7.47
N ALA A 82 -2.41 -2.33 8.69
CA ALA A 82 -3.08 -3.35 9.50
C ALA A 82 -4.32 -3.91 8.80
N ARG A 83 -4.98 -3.12 7.94
CA ARG A 83 -6.09 -3.59 7.09
C ARG A 83 -5.66 -4.73 6.15
N ILE A 84 -4.43 -4.68 5.63
CA ILE A 84 -3.88 -5.68 4.70
C ILE A 84 -3.66 -7.00 5.45
N TYR A 85 -2.96 -6.96 6.59
CA TYR A 85 -2.72 -8.14 7.44
C TYR A 85 -4.00 -8.67 8.13
N GLY A 86 -5.01 -7.80 8.26
CA GLY A 86 -6.38 -8.11 8.68
C GLY A 86 -7.18 -8.96 7.70
N GLY A 87 -6.62 -9.26 6.52
CA GLY A 87 -7.25 -10.09 5.51
C GLY A 87 -8.34 -9.39 4.72
N VAL A 88 -8.40 -8.04 4.76
CA VAL A 88 -9.35 -7.29 3.94
C VAL A 88 -8.83 -7.21 2.50
N ARG A 89 -9.47 -7.97 1.60
CA ARG A 89 -8.98 -8.17 0.22
C ARG A 89 -9.49 -7.15 -0.80
N GLY A 90 -10.43 -6.28 -0.43
CA GLY A 90 -10.99 -5.28 -1.35
C GLY A 90 -10.13 -4.01 -1.45
N MET A 91 -9.99 -3.47 -2.65
CA MET A 91 -9.52 -2.09 -2.87
C MET A 91 -10.54 -1.11 -2.27
N VAL A 92 -10.10 0.02 -1.71
CA VAL A 92 -10.98 1.04 -1.15
C VAL A 92 -10.60 2.43 -1.64
N GLU A 93 -11.60 3.26 -1.89
CA GLU A 93 -11.43 4.69 -2.05
C GLU A 93 -11.15 5.32 -0.67
N ILE A 94 -10.06 6.08 -0.56
CA ILE A 94 -9.62 6.67 0.71
C ILE A 94 -9.77 8.18 0.75
N TYR A 95 -10.06 8.84 -0.37
CA TYR A 95 -10.14 10.30 -0.45
C TYR A 95 -11.47 10.73 -1.05
N ASN A 96 -12.20 11.55 -0.31
CA ASN A 96 -13.42 12.18 -0.79
C ASN A 96 -13.08 13.59 -1.32
N SER A 97 -13.13 13.76 -2.64
CA SER A 97 -12.78 15.03 -3.30
C SER A 97 -13.80 16.14 -3.03
N THR A 98 -15.09 15.82 -2.87
CA THR A 98 -16.15 16.78 -2.55
C THR A 98 -15.90 17.49 -1.22
N TYR A 99 -15.50 16.74 -0.19
CA TYR A 99 -15.24 17.27 1.15
C TYR A 99 -13.75 17.54 1.42
N LYS A 100 -12.87 17.22 0.46
CA LYS A 100 -11.40 17.30 0.59
C LYS A 100 -10.88 16.55 1.83
N GLU A 101 -11.36 15.33 2.00
CA GLU A 101 -11.12 14.52 3.19
C GLU A 101 -10.45 13.18 2.86
N LEU A 102 -9.40 12.86 3.58
CA LEU A 102 -8.92 11.48 3.67
C LEU A 102 -9.75 10.74 4.71
N ARG A 103 -10.36 9.62 4.32
CA ARG A 103 -11.25 8.79 5.15
C ARG A 103 -10.71 7.36 5.22
N ILE A 104 -10.27 6.97 6.40
CA ILE A 104 -9.92 5.58 6.70
C ILE A 104 -11.16 4.91 7.27
N MET A 105 -11.82 4.10 6.45
CA MET A 105 -13.04 3.41 6.83
C MET A 105 -12.78 2.33 7.88
N PRO A 106 -13.75 2.05 8.78
CA PRO A 106 -13.63 0.97 9.75
C PRO A 106 -13.41 -0.38 9.06
N TYR A 107 -12.61 -1.22 9.70
CA TYR A 107 -12.37 -2.59 9.28
C TYR A 107 -12.19 -3.49 10.50
N ASP A 108 -12.23 -4.80 10.27
CA ASP A 108 -11.88 -5.82 11.26
C ASP A 108 -10.84 -6.80 10.70
N TYR A 109 -10.45 -7.77 11.52
CA TYR A 109 -9.43 -8.77 11.22
C TYR A 109 -9.99 -10.17 10.98
N ARG A 110 -11.28 -10.30 10.62
CA ARG A 110 -11.99 -11.60 10.54
C ARG A 110 -11.30 -12.63 9.64
N HIS A 111 -10.58 -12.18 8.62
CA HIS A 111 -9.91 -13.04 7.65
C HIS A 111 -8.38 -12.91 7.70
N GLY A 112 -7.87 -12.27 8.74
CA GLY A 112 -6.45 -12.03 8.93
C GLY A 112 -5.71 -13.23 9.50
N MET A 113 -4.42 -13.03 9.71
CA MET A 113 -3.55 -13.98 10.40
C MET A 113 -4.00 -14.18 11.86
N ARG A 114 -3.80 -15.37 12.43
CA ARG A 114 -4.17 -15.60 13.85
C ARG A 114 -3.22 -14.82 14.77
N PRO A 115 -3.65 -14.40 15.97
CA PRO A 115 -2.78 -13.67 16.90
C PRO A 115 -1.46 -14.38 17.23
N VAL A 116 -1.48 -15.72 17.33
CA VAL A 116 -0.26 -16.50 17.56
C VAL A 116 0.73 -16.41 16.40
N ASP A 117 0.24 -16.43 15.16
CA ASP A 117 1.07 -16.31 13.97
C ASP A 117 1.59 -14.85 13.86
N MET A 118 0.76 -13.86 14.20
CA MET A 118 1.16 -12.45 14.23
C MET A 118 2.28 -12.20 15.24
N GLN A 119 2.16 -12.77 16.45
CA GLN A 119 3.22 -12.70 17.46
C GLN A 119 4.49 -13.39 16.97
N PHE A 120 4.36 -14.56 16.36
CA PHE A 120 5.51 -15.28 15.78
C PHE A 120 6.25 -14.42 14.75
N PHE A 121 5.56 -13.85 13.76
CA PHE A 121 6.21 -12.96 12.79
C PHE A 121 6.75 -11.68 13.44
N ARG A 122 6.07 -11.17 14.47
CA ARG A 122 6.54 -9.99 15.21
C ARG A 122 7.84 -10.27 15.96
N ASP A 123 8.13 -11.49 16.37
CA ASP A 123 9.37 -11.84 17.08
C ASP A 123 10.41 -12.51 16.18
N ALA A 124 10.03 -12.88 14.95
CA ALA A 124 10.93 -13.53 13.98
C ALA A 124 12.09 -12.61 13.56
N PRO A 125 13.25 -13.17 13.13
CA PRO A 125 14.35 -12.38 12.56
C PRO A 125 13.94 -11.61 11.30
N ASP A 126 14.63 -10.50 11.01
CA ASP A 126 14.34 -9.62 9.87
C ASP A 126 14.33 -10.36 8.52
N GLU A 127 15.32 -11.23 8.31
CA GLU A 127 15.43 -12.03 7.09
C GLU A 127 14.22 -12.98 6.93
N PHE A 128 13.73 -13.56 8.03
CA PHE A 128 12.57 -14.44 8.00
C PHE A 128 11.30 -13.66 7.65
N ILE A 129 11.14 -12.44 8.19
CA ILE A 129 10.03 -11.54 7.85
C ILE A 129 10.09 -11.18 6.36
N LEU A 130 11.24 -10.76 5.86
CA LEU A 130 11.42 -10.42 4.44
C LEU A 130 11.05 -11.60 3.54
N GLN A 131 11.64 -12.78 3.77
CA GLN A 131 11.43 -13.95 2.92
C GLN A 131 9.97 -14.43 2.88
N ASN A 132 9.23 -14.29 3.98
CA ASN A 132 7.89 -14.86 4.11
C ASN A 132 6.76 -13.83 3.92
N LEU A 133 7.00 -12.55 4.18
CA LEU A 133 5.98 -11.50 4.09
C LEU A 133 6.19 -10.52 2.92
N SER A 134 7.31 -10.60 2.20
CA SER A 134 7.52 -9.88 0.94
C SER A 134 7.25 -10.76 -0.29
N THR A 135 6.83 -10.12 -1.38
CA THR A 135 6.79 -10.74 -2.71
C THR A 135 8.16 -10.79 -3.39
N SER A 136 9.06 -9.87 -3.05
CA SER A 136 10.38 -9.67 -3.65
C SER A 136 11.38 -9.14 -2.59
N PRO A 137 11.89 -10.01 -1.70
CA PRO A 137 12.64 -9.61 -0.50
C PRO A 137 13.82 -8.67 -0.73
N HIS A 138 14.57 -8.85 -1.81
CA HIS A 138 15.76 -8.03 -2.14
C HIS A 138 15.42 -6.67 -2.75
N CYS A 139 14.15 -6.43 -3.09
CA CYS A 139 13.65 -5.17 -3.63
C CYS A 139 12.89 -4.34 -2.59
N GLU A 140 12.69 -4.84 -1.37
CA GLU A 140 11.95 -4.10 -0.36
C GLU A 140 12.74 -2.88 0.16
N PRO A 141 12.05 -1.79 0.54
CA PRO A 141 12.72 -0.64 1.12
C PRO A 141 13.30 -0.96 2.51
N PRO A 142 14.32 -0.21 2.98
CA PRO A 142 14.98 -0.48 4.26
C PRO A 142 14.06 -0.46 5.48
N ASP A 143 12.93 0.24 5.38
CA ASP A 143 11.93 0.39 6.45
C ASP A 143 10.89 -0.74 6.49
N PHE A 144 10.85 -1.64 5.49
CA PHE A 144 9.83 -2.69 5.35
C PHE A 144 9.61 -3.48 6.64
N VAL A 145 10.68 -4.06 7.20
CA VAL A 145 10.58 -4.90 8.41
C VAL A 145 10.11 -4.09 9.61
N SER A 146 10.63 -2.87 9.78
CA SER A 146 10.25 -2.01 10.90
C SER A 146 8.77 -1.62 10.85
N ILE A 147 8.26 -1.30 9.65
CA ILE A 147 6.84 -0.98 9.41
C ILE A 147 5.97 -2.22 9.62
N THR A 148 6.40 -3.40 9.15
CA THR A 148 5.70 -4.65 9.40
C THR A 148 5.57 -4.92 10.90
N ARG A 149 6.66 -4.80 11.68
CA ARG A 149 6.62 -4.98 13.14
C ARG A 149 5.69 -4.00 13.83
N ALA A 150 5.79 -2.70 13.51
CA ALA A 150 4.91 -1.68 14.06
C ALA A 150 3.43 -1.96 13.73
N THR A 151 3.16 -2.49 12.54
CA THR A 151 1.81 -2.90 12.12
C THR A 151 1.31 -4.09 12.91
N LEU A 152 2.15 -5.12 13.12
CA LEU A 152 1.79 -6.29 13.94
C LEU A 152 1.57 -5.89 15.41
N ASP A 153 2.43 -5.05 15.98
CA ASP A 153 2.28 -4.49 17.33
C ASP A 153 0.94 -3.76 17.47
N HIS A 154 0.56 -2.95 16.49
CA HIS A 154 -0.72 -2.25 16.47
C HIS A 154 -1.90 -3.23 16.48
N ILE A 155 -1.87 -4.28 15.65
CA ILE A 155 -2.96 -5.27 15.59
C ILE A 155 -3.08 -6.01 16.93
N LEU A 156 -1.96 -6.43 17.52
CA LEU A 156 -1.93 -7.15 18.79
C LEU A 156 -2.43 -6.28 19.95
N ALA A 157 -2.15 -4.97 19.93
CA ALA A 157 -2.68 -4.01 20.91
C ALA A 157 -4.18 -3.71 20.71
N HIS A 158 -4.70 -3.89 19.50
CA HIS A 158 -6.06 -3.53 19.12
C HIS A 158 -6.84 -4.68 18.44
N PRO A 159 -7.01 -5.84 19.10
CA PRO A 159 -7.58 -7.04 18.47
C PRO A 159 -9.04 -6.87 18.01
N LYS A 160 -9.73 -5.83 18.48
CA LYS A 160 -11.09 -5.44 18.09
C LYS A 160 -11.10 -4.01 17.56
N PRO A 161 -10.55 -3.75 16.35
CA PRO A 161 -10.31 -2.40 15.85
C PRO A 161 -11.61 -1.60 15.66
N LEU A 162 -12.74 -2.26 15.38
CA LEU A 162 -14.07 -1.64 15.33
C LEU A 162 -14.51 -0.99 16.66
N ILE A 163 -13.84 -1.31 17.77
CA ILE A 163 -14.11 -0.74 19.09
C ILE A 163 -12.94 0.15 19.51
N THR A 164 -11.70 -0.30 19.32
CA THR A 164 -10.51 0.35 19.88
C THR A 164 -9.85 1.36 18.96
N VAL A 165 -10.10 1.31 17.64
CA VAL A 165 -9.48 2.19 16.63
C VAL A 165 -10.54 3.09 15.96
N PHE A 166 -11.72 2.53 15.71
CA PHE A 166 -12.85 3.17 15.05
C PHE A 166 -14.02 3.34 16.03
N SER A 167 -13.94 4.34 16.90
CA SER A 167 -14.99 4.66 17.88
C SER A 167 -16.38 4.72 17.22
N GLU A 168 -17.35 4.03 17.80
CA GLU A 168 -18.74 3.97 17.29
C GLU A 168 -18.87 3.48 15.83
N GLY A 169 -17.87 2.77 15.32
CA GLY A 169 -17.83 2.35 13.91
C GLY A 169 -17.72 3.53 12.93
N LYS A 170 -17.20 4.68 13.37
CA LYS A 170 -16.99 5.86 12.51
C LYS A 170 -15.61 5.80 11.82
N PRO A 171 -15.51 6.33 10.58
CA PRO A 171 -14.22 6.45 9.91
C PRO A 171 -13.30 7.43 10.64
N ARG A 172 -11.99 7.22 10.49
CA ARG A 172 -10.99 8.21 10.88
C ARG A 172 -10.83 9.19 9.72
N VAL A 173 -11.15 10.46 9.99
CA VAL A 173 -11.22 11.49 8.95
C VAL A 173 -10.12 12.52 9.17
N TYR A 174 -9.43 12.87 8.09
CA TYR A 174 -8.35 13.84 8.05
C TYR A 174 -8.59 14.88 6.98
N ARG A 175 -8.15 16.12 7.25
CA ARG A 175 -8.10 17.21 6.26
C ARG A 175 -6.74 17.87 6.30
N ARG A 176 -6.31 18.43 5.17
CA ARG A 176 -5.23 19.43 5.16
C ARG A 176 -5.86 20.78 5.42
N LEU A 177 -5.39 21.47 6.44
CA LEU A 177 -5.81 22.84 6.73
C LEU A 177 -5.01 23.80 5.85
N ASP A 178 -5.59 24.93 5.48
CA ASP A 178 -4.90 25.92 4.65
C ASP A 178 -3.61 26.38 5.34
N GLY A 179 -2.50 26.35 4.61
CA GLY A 179 -1.17 26.71 5.13
C GLY A 179 -0.51 25.64 6.01
N VAL A 180 -1.15 24.50 6.26
CA VAL A 180 -0.57 23.37 7.00
C VAL A 180 -0.17 22.27 6.03
N GLU A 181 1.11 21.90 6.05
CA GLU A 181 1.61 20.85 5.15
C GLU A 181 1.06 19.47 5.50
N HIS A 182 0.79 19.22 6.77
CA HIS A 182 0.40 17.91 7.32
C HIS A 182 -1.11 17.70 7.42
N TRP A 183 -1.52 16.42 7.41
CA TRP A 183 -2.89 15.99 7.65
C TRP A 183 -3.29 16.15 9.12
N THR A 184 -4.44 16.76 9.37
CA THR A 184 -5.01 16.93 10.72
C THR A 184 -6.25 16.08 10.89
N ARG A 185 -6.32 15.30 11.98
CA ARG A 185 -7.50 14.47 12.31
C ARG A 185 -8.65 15.39 12.75
N ILE A 186 -9.82 15.23 12.13
CA ILE A 186 -10.99 16.10 12.42
C ILE A 186 -12.07 15.44 13.28
N ASN A 187 -12.04 14.12 13.44
CA ASN A 187 -13.00 13.37 14.28
C ASN A 187 -12.24 12.50 15.31
N SER A 188 -12.42 12.79 16.60
CA SER A 188 -11.96 11.95 17.73
C SER A 188 -13.05 10.99 18.17
#